data_AF-A0A969AAP6-F1
#
_entry.id   AF-A0A969AAP6-F1
#
_cell.length_a   1.000
_cell.length_b   1.000
_cell.length_c   1.000
_cell.angle_alpha   90.00
_cell.angle_beta   90.00
_cell.angle_gamma   90.00
#
_symmetry.space_group_name_H-M   'P 1'
#
loop_
_entity.id
_entity.type
_entity.pdbx_description
1 polymer ?
#
loop_
_entity_poly.entity_id
_entity_poly.type
_entity_poly.pdbx_seq_one_letter_code
_entity_poly.pdbx_strand_id
1 'polypeptide(L)'
;MNCRNIVKCYFSILVAITLTPQPKVFAQSNSIGCQANLDKPFVTQLTDTPKLTVMDIIGADVEQIGNNKQQTLSTNSPYKSSTTKDIASYWQMRVRNSDLPINANDVKYTLRPSIEQDSPFKRNKFEPKPFGTIDVIENCPDETTVISGGVTLEFRELSSLVPGKFRGEIEICVPINGKQCG
;
A
#
# COMPACT_ATOMS: atom_id res chain seq x y z
N MET A 1 -12.49 17.93 -16.22
CA MET A 1 -11.03 18.01 -16.00
C MET A 1 -10.76 18.74 -14.70
N ASN A 2 -10.25 18.04 -13.69
CA ASN A 2 -9.23 18.46 -12.71
C ASN A 2 -9.45 17.85 -11.30
N CYS A 3 -8.81 16.70 -11.04
CA CYS A 3 -8.27 16.37 -9.71
C CYS A 3 -7.40 17.57 -9.29
N ARG A 4 -7.65 18.15 -8.12
CA ARG A 4 -6.64 19.00 -7.48
C ARG A 4 -5.80 18.08 -6.61
N ASN A 5 -4.50 18.05 -6.87
CA ASN A 5 -3.45 17.42 -6.07
C ASN A 5 -3.21 15.93 -6.36
N ILE A 6 -2.22 15.69 -7.21
CA ILE A 6 -1.60 14.38 -7.45
C ILE A 6 -0.27 14.40 -6.69
N VAL A 7 -0.06 13.42 -5.81
CA VAL A 7 1.21 13.24 -5.09
C VAL A 7 1.84 11.93 -5.52
N LYS A 8 3.11 12.02 -5.93
CA LYS A 8 3.91 10.84 -6.27
C LYS A 8 4.53 10.28 -5.01
N CYS A 9 4.11 9.09 -4.64
CA CYS A 9 4.62 8.39 -3.47
C CYS A 9 5.55 7.30 -3.93
N TYR A 10 6.83 7.41 -3.59
CA TYR A 10 7.78 6.35 -3.88
C TYR A 10 7.69 5.24 -2.84
N PHE A 11 7.30 4.04 -3.25
CA PHE A 11 7.26 2.87 -2.41
C PHE A 11 8.29 1.83 -2.89
N SER A 12 9.03 1.21 -1.98
CA SER A 12 10.02 0.17 -2.34
C SER A 12 9.53 -1.18 -1.84
N ILE A 13 9.45 -2.17 -2.72
CA ILE A 13 9.13 -3.56 -2.35
C ILE A 13 10.43 -4.34 -2.34
N LEU A 14 10.71 -4.94 -1.19
CA LEU A 14 11.95 -5.66 -0.94
C LEU A 14 11.61 -7.14 -0.75
N VAL A 15 11.87 -7.96 -1.77
CA VAL A 15 11.78 -9.42 -1.67
C VAL A 15 13.16 -9.93 -1.26
N ALA A 16 13.34 -10.26 0.01
CA ALA A 16 14.60 -10.80 0.53
C ALA A 16 14.34 -11.78 1.69
N ILE A 17 14.91 -12.99 1.59
CA ILE A 17 14.93 -14.00 2.66
C ILE A 17 16.22 -13.79 3.46
N THR A 18 16.12 -13.22 4.66
CA THR A 18 17.30 -13.05 5.54
C THR A 18 16.93 -13.15 7.02
N LEU A 19 17.61 -14.06 7.72
CA LEU A 19 17.65 -14.21 9.18
C LEU A 19 18.77 -13.33 9.75
N THR A 20 18.46 -12.17 10.33
CA THR A 20 19.41 -11.42 11.20
C THR A 20 18.65 -10.45 12.14
N PRO A 21 19.25 -10.05 13.29
CA PRO A 21 18.55 -9.37 14.38
C PRO A 21 18.40 -7.85 14.17
N GLN A 22 17.28 -7.29 14.67
CA GLN A 22 16.99 -5.86 14.84
C GLN A 22 17.32 -5.39 16.29
N PRO A 23 17.24 -4.10 16.71
CA PRO A 23 17.16 -2.82 15.97
C PRO A 23 18.16 -1.75 16.49
N LYS A 24 18.26 -0.59 15.82
CA LYS A 24 18.46 0.71 16.49
C LYS A 24 17.39 1.68 16.00
N VAL A 25 16.49 2.02 16.92
CA VAL A 25 15.36 2.93 16.69
C VAL A 25 15.89 4.35 16.75
N PHE A 26 15.87 5.06 15.63
CA PHE A 26 15.81 6.52 15.63
C PHE A 26 14.34 6.89 15.45
N ALA A 27 13.72 7.41 16.51
CA ALA A 27 12.40 8.04 16.43
C ALA A 27 12.60 9.42 15.81
N GLN A 28 12.28 9.58 14.53
CA GLN A 28 12.19 10.88 13.89
C GLN A 28 10.72 11.12 13.55
N SER A 29 10.01 11.88 14.39
CA SER A 29 8.62 12.26 14.16
C SER A 29 8.57 13.56 13.38
N ASN A 30 8.43 13.48 12.05
CA ASN A 30 8.09 14.63 11.22
C ASN A 30 6.60 14.55 10.85
N SER A 31 5.69 14.70 11.82
CA SER A 31 4.28 14.93 11.47
C SER A 31 4.11 16.40 11.09
N ILE A 32 4.04 16.66 9.79
CA ILE A 32 3.86 18.02 9.23
C ILE A 32 2.47 18.58 9.60
N GLY A 33 1.50 17.75 9.98
CA GLY A 33 0.27 18.12 10.71
C GLY A 33 -0.40 19.42 10.24
N CYS A 34 -0.76 20.29 11.20
CA CYS A 34 -1.29 21.63 10.92
C CYS A 34 -0.29 22.61 10.27
N GLN A 35 0.97 22.24 10.09
CA GLN A 35 1.94 22.99 9.29
C GLN A 35 1.94 22.55 7.82
N ALA A 36 1.16 21.53 7.46
CA ALA A 36 1.07 21.04 6.10
C ALA A 36 0.34 22.03 5.19
N ASN A 37 0.71 22.00 3.91
CA ASN A 37 0.03 22.76 2.89
C ASN A 37 -1.41 22.25 2.72
N LEU A 38 -2.35 23.18 2.69
CA LEU A 38 -3.77 22.87 2.47
C LEU A 38 -3.96 22.13 1.14
N ASP A 39 -4.88 21.16 1.16
CA ASP A 39 -5.30 20.29 0.06
C ASP A 39 -4.20 19.42 -0.55
N LYS A 40 -2.96 19.47 -0.05
CA LYS A 40 -1.86 18.67 -0.61
C LYS A 40 -1.64 17.44 0.26
N PRO A 41 -1.89 16.22 -0.26
CA PRO A 41 -1.52 15.03 0.46
C PRO A 41 0.00 14.99 0.64
N PHE A 42 0.45 14.34 1.69
CA PHE A 42 1.85 13.99 1.88
C PHE A 42 1.93 12.59 2.45
N VAL A 43 2.99 11.88 2.06
CA VAL A 43 3.25 10.52 2.52
C VAL A 43 3.71 10.61 3.96
N THR A 44 3.05 9.87 4.83
CA THR A 44 3.56 9.69 6.19
C THR A 44 4.85 8.87 6.12
N GLN A 45 5.85 9.19 6.94
CA GLN A 45 7.03 8.35 7.01
C GLN A 45 6.61 6.97 7.50
N LEU A 46 6.57 6.01 6.57
CA LEU A 46 6.32 4.61 6.90
C LEU A 46 7.51 4.13 7.72
N THR A 47 7.27 3.89 9.01
CA THR A 47 8.27 3.29 9.90
C THR A 47 8.67 1.89 9.40
N ASP A 48 7.72 1.17 8.81
CA ASP A 48 7.93 -0.14 8.21
C ASP A 48 7.40 -0.19 6.78
N THR A 49 8.28 -0.50 5.86
CA THR A 49 7.92 -0.79 4.46
C THR A 49 7.29 -2.18 4.39
N PRO A 50 6.06 -2.36 3.86
CA PRO A 50 5.50 -3.67 3.60
C PRO A 50 6.45 -4.58 2.82
N LYS A 51 6.76 -5.74 3.41
CA LYS A 51 7.57 -6.79 2.80
C LYS A 51 6.71 -8.02 2.60
N LEU A 52 6.83 -8.64 1.44
CA LEU A 52 6.33 -9.99 1.23
C LEU A 52 7.33 -10.98 1.80
N THR A 53 6.86 -11.79 2.75
CA THR A 53 7.60 -12.91 3.32
C THR A 53 7.31 -14.19 2.55
N VAL A 54 8.12 -15.22 2.77
CA VAL A 54 7.89 -16.55 2.19
C VAL A 54 6.51 -17.11 2.57
N MET A 55 6.04 -16.84 3.80
CA MET A 55 4.73 -17.28 4.28
C MET A 55 3.55 -16.55 3.61
N ASP A 56 3.80 -15.36 3.07
CA ASP A 56 2.80 -14.63 2.27
C ASP A 56 2.68 -15.22 0.85
N ILE A 57 3.72 -15.92 0.39
CA ILE A 57 3.85 -16.43 -0.98
C ILE A 57 3.48 -17.91 -1.06
N ILE A 58 3.94 -18.73 -0.13
CA ILE A 58 3.76 -20.19 -0.14
C ILE A 58 2.51 -20.57 0.65
N GLY A 59 1.67 -21.44 0.08
CA GLY A 59 0.53 -22.06 0.75
C GLY A 59 0.98 -23.16 1.71
N ALA A 60 0.34 -23.27 2.87
CA ALA A 60 0.68 -24.28 3.88
C ALA A 60 0.29 -25.72 3.48
N ASP A 61 -0.50 -25.89 2.42
CA ASP A 61 -0.97 -27.19 1.94
C ASP A 61 0.07 -27.85 1.03
N VAL A 62 1.21 -28.21 1.62
CA VAL A 62 2.06 -29.25 1.05
C VAL A 62 1.74 -30.53 1.81
N GLU A 63 0.79 -31.32 1.32
CA GLU A 63 0.48 -32.63 1.88
C GLU A 63 1.77 -33.46 1.99
N GLN A 64 2.20 -33.77 3.21
CA GLN A 64 3.24 -34.77 3.41
C GLN A 64 2.68 -36.12 3.01
N ILE A 65 3.29 -36.74 2.00
CA ILE A 65 2.96 -38.08 1.53
C ILE A 65 3.21 -39.07 2.68
N GLY A 66 2.13 -39.43 3.37
CA GLY A 66 2.09 -40.62 4.20
C GLY A 66 2.23 -41.85 3.31
N ASN A 67 3.14 -42.76 3.69
CA ASN A 67 3.31 -44.07 3.08
C ASN A 67 1.97 -44.79 2.95
N ASN A 68 1.30 -44.70 1.78
CA ASN A 68 0.59 -45.80 1.13
C ASN A 68 -0.16 -45.34 -0.14
N LYS A 69 0.28 -45.91 -1.27
CA LYS A 69 -0.47 -46.22 -2.49
C LYS A 69 -1.25 -45.08 -3.19
N GLN A 70 -0.66 -44.64 -4.31
CA GLN A 70 -1.31 -44.14 -5.53
C GLN A 70 -2.55 -43.25 -5.31
N GLN A 71 -2.30 -41.98 -5.04
CA GLN A 71 -3.21 -40.91 -5.41
C GLN A 71 -2.45 -39.91 -6.26
N THR A 72 -3.07 -39.55 -7.39
CA THR A 72 -2.66 -38.55 -8.36
C THR A 72 -1.94 -37.37 -7.71
N LEU A 73 -0.73 -37.06 -8.18
CA LEU A 73 0.02 -35.83 -7.88
C LEU A 73 -0.93 -34.64 -8.04
N SER A 74 -1.46 -34.17 -6.92
CA SER A 74 -2.17 -32.90 -6.84
C SER A 74 -1.18 -31.82 -7.29
N THR A 75 -1.39 -31.28 -8.49
CA THR A 75 -0.65 -30.19 -9.13
C THR A 75 -1.00 -28.83 -8.51
N ASN A 76 -1.29 -28.79 -7.21
CA ASN A 76 -1.52 -27.53 -6.55
C ASN A 76 -0.18 -26.80 -6.45
N SER A 77 -0.09 -25.69 -7.18
CA SER A 77 1.03 -24.75 -7.10
C SER A 77 1.32 -24.46 -5.62
N PRO A 78 2.57 -24.59 -5.15
CA PRO A 78 2.91 -24.28 -3.76
C PRO A 78 2.71 -22.80 -3.44
N TYR A 79 2.44 -21.96 -4.44
CA TYR A 79 2.20 -20.53 -4.31
C TYR A 79 0.72 -20.22 -4.11
N LYS A 80 0.41 -19.32 -3.18
CA LYS A 80 -0.91 -18.70 -3.04
C LYS A 80 -1.25 -17.91 -4.32
N SER A 81 -2.54 -17.82 -4.63
CA SER A 81 -3.03 -17.03 -5.77
C SER A 81 -2.87 -15.53 -5.55
N SER A 82 -3.05 -15.06 -4.30
CA SER A 82 -2.85 -13.68 -3.90
C SER A 82 -2.52 -13.52 -2.41
N THR A 83 -2.03 -12.35 -2.04
CA THR A 83 -1.83 -11.91 -0.65
C THR A 83 -2.01 -10.40 -0.55
N THR A 84 -2.46 -9.92 0.61
CA THR A 84 -2.65 -8.48 0.88
C THR A 84 -1.69 -7.99 1.96
N LYS A 85 -1.35 -6.69 1.90
CA LYS A 85 -0.67 -5.96 2.97
C LYS A 85 -1.40 -4.64 3.20
N ASP A 86 -1.85 -4.44 4.43
CA ASP A 86 -2.59 -3.26 4.83
C ASP A 86 -1.68 -2.23 5.49
N ILE A 87 -1.86 -0.96 5.11
CA ILE A 87 -1.15 0.18 5.69
C ILE A 87 -2.20 1.19 6.14
N ALA A 88 -2.45 1.25 7.45
CA ALA A 88 -3.53 2.07 8.00
C ALA A 88 -3.35 3.57 7.79
N SER A 89 -2.13 4.09 7.98
CA SER A 89 -1.79 5.49 7.73
C SER A 89 -0.70 5.53 6.68
N TYR A 90 -1.09 5.67 5.40
CA TYR A 90 -0.15 5.80 4.30
C TYR A 90 0.09 7.27 3.94
N TRP A 91 -0.97 8.07 3.96
CA TRP A 91 -0.90 9.49 3.66
C TRP A 91 -1.67 10.31 4.69
N GLN A 92 -1.31 11.60 4.74
CA GLN A 92 -2.04 12.62 5.48
C GLN A 92 -2.31 13.82 4.56
N MET A 93 -3.38 14.55 4.84
CA MET A 93 -3.72 15.76 4.12
C MET A 93 -4.37 16.75 5.07
N ARG A 94 -4.06 18.03 4.91
CA ARG A 94 -4.78 19.09 5.60
C ARG A 94 -5.91 19.59 4.71
N VAL A 95 -7.13 19.63 5.22
CA VAL A 95 -8.35 20.01 4.50
C VAL A 95 -9.14 21.06 5.27
N ARG A 96 -10.03 21.80 4.61
CA ARG A 96 -10.94 22.69 5.33
C ARG A 96 -12.03 21.87 6.00
N ASN A 97 -12.55 22.37 7.12
CA ASN A 97 -13.66 21.71 7.81
C ASN A 97 -14.92 21.63 6.94
N SER A 98 -15.08 22.56 5.99
CA SER A 98 -16.16 22.56 4.99
C SER A 98 -16.07 21.43 3.96
N ASP A 99 -14.89 20.82 3.80
CA ASP A 99 -14.65 19.75 2.83
C ASP A 99 -14.94 18.35 3.43
N LEU A 100 -15.22 18.28 4.74
CA LEU A 100 -15.54 17.05 5.46
C LEU A 100 -17.05 16.74 5.45
N PRO A 101 -17.44 15.46 5.52
CA PRO A 101 -16.59 14.26 5.55
C PRO A 101 -16.10 13.84 4.15
N ILE A 102 -14.90 13.26 4.07
CA ILE A 102 -14.38 12.65 2.84
C ILE A 102 -14.69 11.15 2.87
N ASN A 103 -15.35 10.66 1.82
CA ASN A 103 -15.63 9.24 1.66
C ASN A 103 -14.37 8.50 1.16
N ALA A 104 -13.94 7.50 1.91
CA ALA A 104 -12.76 6.70 1.57
C ALA A 104 -12.90 6.00 0.21
N ASN A 105 -14.12 5.62 -0.18
CA ASN A 105 -14.38 4.95 -1.47
C ASN A 105 -14.18 5.87 -2.69
N ASP A 106 -14.24 7.18 -2.49
CA ASP A 106 -14.04 8.15 -3.56
C ASP A 106 -12.54 8.49 -3.75
N VAL A 107 -11.67 8.05 -2.83
CA VAL A 107 -10.21 8.17 -2.94
C VAL A 107 -9.69 7.17 -3.96
N LYS A 108 -8.98 7.65 -4.98
CA LYS A 108 -8.38 6.81 -6.00
C LYS A 108 -6.89 6.61 -5.75
N TYR A 109 -6.46 5.36 -5.85
CA TYR A 109 -5.06 4.97 -5.84
C TYR A 109 -4.69 4.44 -7.23
N THR A 110 -3.67 5.04 -7.83
CA THR A 110 -3.18 4.64 -9.15
C THR A 110 -1.74 4.19 -9.02
N LEU A 111 -1.45 2.95 -9.44
CA LEU A 111 -0.08 2.48 -9.55
C LEU A 111 0.54 3.01 -10.83
N ARG A 112 1.66 3.74 -10.71
CA ARG A 112 2.54 3.99 -11.83
C ARG A 112 3.61 2.90 -11.90
N PRO A 113 3.69 2.16 -13.02
CA PRO A 113 4.69 1.12 -13.17
C PRO A 113 6.09 1.74 -13.15
N SER A 114 7.02 1.09 -12.44
CA SER A 114 8.44 1.42 -12.58
C SER A 114 8.92 1.12 -13.99
N ILE A 115 9.91 1.88 -14.47
CA ILE A 115 10.48 1.76 -15.81
C ILE A 115 11.28 0.45 -15.95
N GLU A 116 11.64 -0.21 -14.85
CA GLU A 116 12.41 -1.46 -14.81
C GLU A 116 11.79 -2.60 -15.63
N GLN A 117 12.61 -3.27 -16.43
CA GLN A 117 12.22 -4.47 -17.18
C GLN A 117 11.88 -5.59 -16.16
N ASP A 118 10.78 -6.31 -16.38
CA ASP A 118 10.25 -7.35 -15.46
C ASP A 118 9.72 -6.91 -14.09
N SER A 119 9.44 -5.63 -13.91
CA SER A 119 8.75 -5.15 -12.72
C SER A 119 7.37 -5.83 -12.55
N PRO A 120 7.05 -6.36 -11.35
CA PRO A 120 5.72 -6.94 -11.07
C PRO A 120 4.58 -5.90 -11.21
N PHE A 121 4.91 -4.61 -11.12
CA PHE A 121 3.97 -3.50 -11.31
C PHE A 121 3.52 -3.32 -12.76
N LYS A 122 4.26 -3.83 -13.75
CA LYS A 122 3.88 -3.73 -15.18
C LYS A 122 2.85 -4.76 -15.61
N ARG A 123 2.68 -5.85 -14.85
CA ARG A 123 1.88 -7.01 -15.26
C ARG A 123 0.52 -7.09 -14.53
N ASN A 124 0.02 -6.01 -13.95
CA ASN A 124 -1.21 -5.97 -13.14
C ASN A 124 -1.23 -6.95 -11.95
N LYS A 125 -0.05 -7.38 -11.49
CA LYS A 125 0.11 -8.29 -10.32
C LYS A 125 0.07 -7.55 -9.00
N PHE A 126 -0.23 -6.26 -9.05
CA PHE A 126 -0.26 -5.35 -7.92
C PHE A 126 -1.42 -4.36 -8.11
N GLU A 127 -2.31 -4.29 -7.13
CA GLU A 127 -3.45 -3.38 -7.14
C GLU A 127 -3.55 -2.66 -5.78
N PRO A 128 -3.41 -1.32 -5.73
CA PRO A 128 -3.66 -0.56 -4.51
C PRO A 128 -5.16 -0.28 -4.36
N LYS A 129 -5.68 -0.46 -3.14
CA LYS A 129 -7.09 -0.22 -2.78
C LYS A 129 -7.17 0.66 -1.53
N PRO A 130 -8.26 1.41 -1.31
CA PRO A 130 -8.50 2.07 -0.04
C PRO A 130 -8.48 1.06 1.11
N PHE A 131 -7.81 1.39 2.21
CA PHE A 131 -7.88 0.64 3.46
C PHE A 131 -8.70 1.43 4.48
N GLY A 132 -9.74 0.79 5.03
CA GLY A 132 -10.54 1.35 6.12
C GLY A 132 -11.23 2.67 5.76
N THR A 133 -11.37 3.52 6.77
CA THR A 133 -11.96 4.86 6.69
C THR A 133 -10.89 5.95 6.59
N ILE A 134 -11.30 7.16 6.25
CA ILE A 134 -10.46 8.35 6.43
C ILE A 134 -10.58 8.80 7.88
N ASP A 135 -9.46 8.84 8.58
CA ASP A 135 -9.41 9.19 10.01
C ASP A 135 -9.06 10.67 10.19
N VAL A 136 -9.70 11.32 11.16
CA VAL A 136 -9.32 12.66 11.59
C VAL A 136 -8.20 12.53 12.62
N ILE A 137 -7.05 13.16 12.33
CA ILE A 137 -5.85 13.09 13.17
C ILE A 137 -5.76 14.28 14.11
N GLU A 138 -6.04 15.49 13.61
CA GLU A 138 -5.86 16.73 14.36
C GLU A 138 -6.77 17.84 13.82
N ASN A 139 -7.37 18.64 14.70
CA ASN A 139 -8.08 19.86 14.33
C ASN A 139 -7.14 21.07 14.49
N CYS A 140 -7.02 21.89 13.44
CA CYS A 140 -6.15 23.06 13.44
C CYS A 140 -6.92 24.33 13.86
N PRO A 141 -6.21 25.34 14.39
CA PRO A 141 -6.84 26.59 14.87
C PRO A 141 -7.41 27.48 13.77
N ASP A 142 -7.18 27.19 12.49
CA ASP A 142 -7.58 28.01 11.33
C ASP A 142 -8.71 27.37 10.49
N GLU A 143 -9.66 26.69 11.15
CA GLU A 143 -10.81 26.03 10.51
C GLU A 143 -10.42 24.92 9.51
N THR A 144 -9.26 24.31 9.72
CA THR A 144 -8.77 23.18 8.95
C THR A 144 -8.58 21.95 9.84
N THR A 145 -8.56 20.78 9.21
CA THR A 145 -8.39 19.48 9.87
C THR A 145 -7.35 18.67 9.12
N VAL A 146 -6.49 17.96 9.84
CA VAL A 146 -5.58 16.97 9.29
C VAL A 146 -6.29 15.62 9.30
N ILE A 147 -6.39 15.02 8.12
CA ILE A 147 -6.94 13.69 7.91
C ILE A 147 -5.85 12.72 7.47
N SER A 148 -6.07 11.43 7.70
CA SER A 148 -5.21 10.35 7.21
C SER A 148 -6.01 9.28 6.49
N GLY A 149 -5.40 8.65 5.50
CA GLY A 149 -5.96 7.50 4.81
C GLY A 149 -4.95 6.38 4.65
N GLY A 150 -5.48 5.16 4.61
CA GLY A 150 -4.72 3.93 4.43
C GLY A 150 -4.85 3.34 3.03
N VAL A 151 -3.92 2.43 2.70
CA VAL A 151 -3.93 1.66 1.46
C VAL A 151 -3.76 0.16 1.74
N THR A 152 -4.55 -0.66 1.07
CA THR A 152 -4.36 -2.11 0.97
C THR A 152 -3.62 -2.40 -0.33
N LEU A 153 -2.50 -3.12 -0.23
CA LEU A 153 -1.71 -3.56 -1.36
C LEU A 153 -2.03 -5.02 -1.64
N GLU A 154 -2.72 -5.29 -2.74
CA GLU A 154 -3.02 -6.66 -3.19
C GLU A 154 -1.99 -7.13 -4.21
N PHE A 155 -1.33 -8.24 -3.91
CA PHE A 155 -0.41 -8.92 -4.80
C PHE A 155 -1.08 -10.16 -5.38
N ARG A 156 -1.07 -10.31 -6.70
CA ARG A 156 -1.68 -11.43 -7.42
C ARG A 156 -0.65 -12.23 -8.19
N GLU A 157 -1.02 -13.45 -8.57
CA GLU A 157 -0.21 -14.34 -9.39
C GLU A 157 1.19 -14.59 -8.79
N LEU A 158 1.24 -14.90 -7.49
CA LEU A 158 2.50 -14.95 -6.74
C LEU A 158 3.52 -15.97 -7.29
N SER A 159 3.06 -17.03 -7.96
CA SER A 159 3.89 -18.01 -8.68
C SER A 159 4.73 -17.41 -9.81
N SER A 160 4.37 -16.22 -10.27
CA SER A 160 4.98 -15.54 -11.41
C SER A 160 5.73 -14.26 -11.03
N LEU A 161 5.93 -14.05 -9.72
CA LEU A 161 6.78 -12.98 -9.21
C LEU A 161 8.24 -13.38 -9.37
N VAL A 162 9.04 -12.47 -9.93
CA VAL A 162 10.48 -12.67 -10.08
C VAL A 162 11.16 -12.20 -8.78
N PRO A 163 12.18 -12.92 -8.25
CA PRO A 163 12.96 -12.43 -7.13
C PRO A 163 13.65 -11.10 -7.47
N GLY A 164 13.57 -10.11 -6.57
CA GLY A 164 14.20 -8.81 -6.80
C GLY A 164 13.76 -7.73 -5.81
N LYS A 165 14.38 -6.54 -5.94
CA LYS A 165 13.90 -5.32 -5.29
C LYS A 165 13.26 -4.46 -6.37
N PHE A 166 11.98 -4.14 -6.20
CA PHE A 166 11.24 -3.36 -7.17
C PHE A 166 10.68 -2.13 -6.47
N ARG A 167 10.81 -0.97 -7.11
CA ARG A 167 10.18 0.25 -6.63
C ARG A 167 8.91 0.52 -7.42
N GLY A 168 7.83 0.91 -6.76
CA GLY A 168 6.59 1.33 -7.39
C GLY A 168 6.28 2.76 -6.99
N GLU A 169 5.55 3.49 -7.84
CA GLU A 169 4.99 4.78 -7.47
C GLU A 169 3.47 4.62 -7.30
N ILE A 170 2.95 4.99 -6.12
CA ILE A 170 1.49 5.09 -5.92
C ILE A 170 1.13 6.56 -5.99
N GLU A 171 0.25 6.90 -6.92
CA GLU A 171 -0.40 8.19 -6.97
C GLU A 171 -1.73 8.12 -6.23
N ILE A 172 -1.99 9.14 -5.43
CA ILE A 172 -3.21 9.26 -4.63
C ILE A 172 -3.94 10.49 -5.12
N CYS A 173 -5.22 10.35 -5.48
CA CYS A 173 -6.12 11.49 -5.65
C CYS A 173 -7.21 11.39 -4.57
N VAL A 174 -7.35 12.47 -3.80
CA VAL A 174 -8.38 12.62 -2.78
C VAL A 174 -9.41 13.63 -3.31
N PRO A 175 -10.70 13.28 -3.38
CA PRO A 175 -11.72 14.18 -3.89
C PRO A 175 -12.04 15.22 -2.81
N ILE A 176 -12.03 16.49 -3.21
CA ILE A 176 -12.37 17.63 -2.35
C ILE A 176 -13.47 18.42 -3.06
N ASN A 177 -14.45 18.92 -2.31
CA ASN A 177 -15.54 19.76 -2.85
C ASN A 177 -16.33 19.09 -4.00
N GLY A 178 -16.62 17.79 -3.88
CA GLY A 178 -17.38 17.04 -4.89
C GLY A 178 -16.67 16.84 -6.23
N LYS A 179 -15.37 17.16 -6.33
CA LYS A 179 -14.57 16.88 -7.52
C LYS A 179 -14.13 15.43 -7.52
N GLN A 180 -14.61 14.67 -8.49
CA GLN A 180 -14.23 13.28 -8.64
C GLN A 180 -12.77 13.15 -9.04
N CYS A 181 -12.14 12.11 -8.50
CA CYS A 181 -10.86 11.65 -8.98
C CYS A 181 -11.05 11.07 -10.39
N GLY A 182 -10.29 11.54 -11.39
CA GLY A 182 -10.34 11.05 -12.77
C GLY A 182 -9.68 9.69 -12.90
#